data_AF-A0A2E4PCY0-F1
#
_entry.id   AF-A0A2E4PCY0-F1
#
_cell.length_a   1.000
_cell.length_b   1.000
_cell.length_c   1.000
_cell.angle_alpha   90.00
_cell.angle_beta   90.00
_cell.angle_gamma   90.00
#
_symmetry.space_group_name_H-M   'P 1'
#
loop_
_entity.id
_entity.type
_entity.pdbx_description
1 polymer ?
#
loop_
_entity_poly.entity_id
_entity_poly.type
_entity_poly.pdbx_seq_one_letter_code
_entity_poly.pdbx_strand_id
1 'polypeptide(L)'
;MVSLTVSAQGNSKLYLEKYGIYKDSINELSFKNEEEFKKFISAFEVEEGFELPKFLIIDNTGKLLKHRLDVLISQCGKGDVSGLKKKYFKDLPDLNRLNTYLNEQLKTPEGNNFIVVFVWHEAADKYNKHTFETYHAWKEDDNISFYFLDLNMTK
;
A
#
# COMPACT_ATOMS: atom_id res chain seq x y z
N MET A 1 12.00 18.02 3.86
CA MET A 1 11.04 17.97 2.74
C MET A 1 11.54 16.99 1.71
N VAL A 2 10.92 15.80 1.61
CA VAL A 2 11.06 15.00 0.40
C VAL A 2 10.05 15.58 -0.58
N SER A 3 10.49 16.51 -1.42
CA SER A 3 9.74 16.82 -2.63
C SER A 3 9.77 15.54 -3.46
N LEU A 4 8.62 14.90 -3.67
CA LEU A 4 8.46 13.87 -4.69
C LEU A 4 8.55 14.56 -6.07
N THR A 5 9.73 15.09 -6.42
CA THR A 5 10.14 15.11 -7.81
C THR A 5 10.12 13.64 -8.22
N VAL A 6 9.07 13.27 -8.96
CA VAL A 6 8.86 11.95 -9.56
C VAL A 6 10.15 11.58 -10.27
N SER A 7 11.03 10.92 -9.53
CA SER A 7 12.30 10.46 -10.07
C SER A 7 11.90 9.33 -10.98
N ALA A 8 12.30 9.41 -12.26
CA ALA A 8 11.89 8.43 -13.25
C ALA A 8 12.12 7.02 -12.69
N GLN A 9 11.03 6.27 -12.54
CA GLN A 9 11.09 4.87 -12.16
C GLN A 9 11.75 4.11 -13.30
N GLY A 10 12.73 3.26 -12.96
CA GLY A 10 13.30 2.31 -13.90
C GLY A 10 12.27 1.27 -14.32
N ASN A 11 12.71 0.23 -15.03
CA ASN A 11 11.81 -0.84 -15.41
C ASN A 11 11.24 -1.52 -14.16
N SER A 12 9.94 -1.30 -13.91
CA SER A 12 9.20 -1.78 -12.73
C SER A 12 9.28 -3.29 -12.54
N LYS A 13 9.35 -4.05 -13.65
CA LYS A 13 9.53 -5.50 -13.61
C LYS A 13 10.91 -5.84 -13.03
N LEU A 14 11.97 -5.25 -13.55
CA LEU A 14 13.33 -5.47 -13.05
C LEU A 14 13.49 -5.03 -11.60
N TYR A 15 12.80 -3.97 -11.19
CA TYR A 15 12.82 -3.49 -9.81
C TYR A 15 12.21 -4.52 -8.84
N LEU A 16 11.00 -5.00 -9.13
CA LEU A 16 10.33 -6.01 -8.31
C LEU A 16 11.10 -7.34 -8.27
N GLU A 17 11.70 -7.75 -9.39
CA GLU A 17 12.49 -8.98 -9.49
C GLU A 17 13.70 -8.99 -8.54
N LYS A 18 14.30 -7.82 -8.24
CA LYS A 18 15.38 -7.71 -7.23
C LYS A 18 14.94 -8.19 -5.84
N TYR A 19 13.64 -8.15 -5.56
CA TYR A 19 13.04 -8.60 -4.30
C TYR A 19 12.35 -9.95 -4.41
N GLY A 20 12.54 -10.68 -5.52
CA GLY A 20 11.87 -11.95 -5.77
C GLY A 20 10.36 -11.81 -5.93
N ILE A 21 9.88 -10.65 -6.38
CA ILE A 21 8.47 -10.39 -6.70
C ILE A 21 8.34 -10.34 -8.22
N TYR A 22 7.47 -11.19 -8.78
CA TYR A 22 7.25 -11.28 -10.21
C TYR A 22 5.92 -10.60 -10.57
N LYS A 23 5.89 -9.77 -11.62
CA LYS A 23 4.67 -9.04 -12.00
C LYS A 23 3.48 -9.96 -12.27
N ASP A 24 3.73 -11.12 -12.88
CA ASP A 24 2.69 -12.08 -13.22
C ASP A 24 2.11 -12.80 -11.99
N SER A 25 2.74 -12.68 -10.82
CA SER A 25 2.32 -13.31 -9.56
C SER A 25 1.66 -12.34 -8.58
N ILE A 26 1.44 -11.08 -8.95
CA ILE A 26 0.88 -10.05 -8.06
C ILE A 26 -0.33 -9.35 -8.68
N ASN A 27 -1.22 -8.86 -7.83
CA ASN A 27 -2.29 -7.96 -8.25
C ASN A 27 -1.75 -6.52 -8.26
N GLU A 28 -1.23 -6.08 -9.40
CA GLU A 28 -0.79 -4.69 -9.58
C GLU A 28 -1.99 -3.74 -9.65
N LEU A 29 -1.85 -2.57 -9.02
CA LEU A 29 -2.81 -1.48 -9.06
C LEU A 29 -2.17 -0.28 -9.75
N SER A 30 -2.99 0.48 -10.47
CA SER A 30 -2.60 1.70 -11.17
C SER A 30 -3.63 2.79 -10.97
N PHE A 31 -3.20 4.05 -11.02
CA PHE A 31 -4.10 5.20 -10.95
C PHE A 31 -4.82 5.41 -12.28
N LYS A 32 -6.08 5.86 -12.22
CA LYS A 32 -6.87 6.17 -13.42
C LYS A 32 -6.23 7.26 -14.28
N ASN A 33 -5.73 8.30 -13.62
CA ASN A 33 -5.12 9.46 -14.24
C ASN A 33 -4.35 10.29 -13.19
N GLU A 34 -3.67 11.34 -13.65
CA GLU A 34 -2.87 12.23 -12.80
C GLU A 34 -3.70 12.99 -11.75
N GLU A 35 -4.96 13.31 -12.06
CA GLU A 35 -5.85 13.99 -11.12
C GLU A 35 -6.16 13.10 -9.91
N GLU A 36 -6.52 11.84 -10.15
CA GLU A 36 -6.80 10.87 -9.10
C GLU A 36 -5.54 10.51 -8.28
N PHE A 37 -4.39 10.44 -8.92
CA PHE A 37 -3.11 10.33 -8.22
C PHE A 37 -2.88 11.50 -7.24
N LYS A 38 -3.05 12.75 -7.70
CA LYS A 38 -2.92 13.93 -6.83
C LYS A 38 -3.91 13.90 -5.68
N LYS A 39 -5.17 13.53 -5.94
CA LYS A 39 -6.19 13.37 -4.88
C LYS A 39 -5.80 12.32 -3.85
N PHE A 40 -5.22 11.20 -4.29
CA PHE A 40 -4.69 10.17 -3.39
C PHE A 40 -3.56 10.75 -2.52
N ILE A 41 -2.55 11.38 -3.11
CA ILE A 41 -1.42 11.98 -2.37
C ILE A 41 -1.92 12.97 -1.30
N SER A 42 -2.81 13.90 -1.68
CA SER A 42 -3.36 14.90 -0.74
C SER A 42 -4.18 14.28 0.40
N ALA A 43 -4.83 13.13 0.17
CA ALA A 43 -5.56 12.41 1.22
C ALA A 43 -4.63 11.91 2.34
N PHE A 44 -3.35 11.64 2.05
CA PHE A 44 -2.37 11.16 3.02
C PHE A 44 -1.35 12.23 3.47
N GLU A 45 -1.27 13.38 2.80
CA GLU A 45 -0.39 14.50 3.18
C GLU A 45 -0.70 15.07 4.59
N VAL A 46 0.33 15.35 5.39
CA VAL A 46 0.21 15.97 6.73
C VAL A 46 0.99 17.29 6.78
N GLU A 47 0.76 18.12 7.81
CA GLU A 47 1.39 19.46 7.92
C GLU A 47 2.93 19.44 7.89
N GLU A 48 3.56 18.34 8.34
CA GLU A 48 5.03 18.16 8.28
C GLU A 48 5.54 17.63 6.91
N GLY A 49 4.64 17.40 5.96
CA GLY A 49 4.91 16.89 4.61
C GLY A 49 4.15 15.61 4.27
N PHE A 50 4.40 15.08 3.07
CA PHE A 50 3.85 13.79 2.67
C PHE A 50 4.70 12.64 3.22
N GLU A 51 4.13 11.83 4.12
CA GLU A 51 4.69 10.53 4.49
C GLU A 51 3.87 9.45 3.78
N LEU A 52 4.49 8.82 2.77
CA LEU A 52 3.84 7.78 1.99
C LEU A 52 3.48 6.60 2.91
N PRO A 53 2.21 6.16 2.97
CA PRO A 53 1.88 4.93 3.68
C PRO A 53 2.57 3.75 3.00
N LYS A 54 3.47 3.05 3.71
CA LYS A 54 4.20 1.88 3.18
C LYS A 54 3.26 0.74 2.78
N PHE A 55 2.12 0.65 3.48
CA PHE A 55 1.04 -0.26 3.19
C PHE A 55 -0.28 0.35 3.64
N LEU A 56 -1.37 -0.05 3.00
CA LEU A 56 -2.74 0.24 3.38
C LEU A 56 -3.39 -1.09 3.78
N ILE A 57 -4.02 -1.14 4.96
CA ILE A 57 -4.70 -2.36 5.43
C ILE A 57 -6.18 -2.05 5.56
N ILE A 58 -7.04 -2.89 5.00
CA ILE A 58 -8.50 -2.70 5.00
C ILE A 58 -9.13 -3.96 5.58
N ASP A 59 -10.04 -3.79 6.54
CA ASP A 59 -10.83 -4.90 7.10
C ASP A 59 -12.21 -4.99 6.44
N ASN A 60 -13.03 -5.93 6.92
CA ASN A 60 -14.37 -6.18 6.40
C ASN A 60 -15.34 -4.99 6.50
N THR A 61 -15.00 -3.94 7.27
CA THR A 61 -15.80 -2.72 7.34
C THR A 61 -15.55 -1.78 6.16
N GLY A 62 -14.56 -2.10 5.32
CA GLY A 62 -14.10 -1.24 4.22
C GLY A 62 -13.31 -0.03 4.71
N LYS A 63 -12.98 0.07 5.99
CA LYS A 63 -12.20 1.17 6.55
C LYS A 63 -10.72 0.83 6.55
N LEU A 64 -9.89 1.85 6.32
CA LEU A 64 -8.45 1.72 6.53
C LEU A 64 -8.17 1.50 8.02
N LEU A 65 -7.49 0.40 8.31
CA LEU A 65 -6.95 0.14 9.63
C LEU A 65 -5.82 1.09 9.90
N LYS A 66 -5.93 1.81 11.01
CA LYS A 66 -4.83 2.60 11.51
C LYS A 66 -3.74 1.70 12.08
N HIS A 67 -2.56 1.70 11.49
CA HIS A 67 -1.35 1.06 12.03
C HIS A 67 -0.25 2.08 12.35
N ARG A 68 0.79 1.68 13.10
CA ARG A 68 2.06 2.43 13.08
C ARG A 68 2.63 2.26 11.68
N LEU A 69 2.94 3.36 10.98
CA LEU A 69 3.63 3.34 9.67
C LEU A 69 4.98 2.59 9.70
N ASP A 70 5.49 2.30 10.90
CA ASP A 70 6.80 1.69 11.15
C ASP A 70 6.78 0.28 11.73
N VAL A 71 5.62 -0.35 11.92
CA VAL A 71 5.63 -1.73 12.41
C VAL A 71 5.87 -2.65 11.23
N LEU A 72 7.08 -3.21 11.18
CA LEU A 72 7.36 -4.41 10.41
C LEU A 72 6.36 -5.46 10.83
N ILE A 73 5.41 -5.75 9.95
CA ILE A 73 4.33 -6.64 10.27
C ILE A 73 4.85 -8.08 10.48
N SER A 74 6.04 -8.41 9.96
CA SER A 74 6.80 -9.61 10.31
C SER A 74 7.08 -9.75 11.82
N GLN A 75 7.09 -8.65 12.58
CA GLN A 75 7.25 -8.62 14.04
C GLN A 75 5.94 -8.79 14.81
N CYS A 76 4.77 -8.70 14.14
CA CYS A 76 3.46 -8.87 14.77
C CYS A 76 3.08 -10.33 15.05
N GLY A 77 3.93 -11.29 14.67
CA GLY A 77 3.49 -12.69 14.56
C GLY A 77 2.46 -12.81 13.43
N LYS A 78 2.35 -13.99 12.82
CA LYS A 78 1.25 -14.25 11.88
C LYS A 78 -0.08 -14.04 12.61
N GLY A 79 -0.85 -13.03 12.22
CA GLY A 79 -2.29 -12.98 12.56
C GLY A 79 -2.80 -11.97 13.59
N ASP A 80 -2.01 -11.13 14.26
CA ASP A 80 -2.57 -10.08 15.15
C ASP A 80 -2.61 -8.68 14.51
N VAL A 81 -3.34 -8.58 13.40
CA VAL A 81 -3.71 -7.31 12.77
C VAL A 81 -4.59 -6.47 13.70
N SER A 82 -5.31 -7.12 14.63
CA SER A 82 -6.25 -6.50 15.56
C SER A 82 -5.56 -5.57 16.59
N GLY A 83 -4.34 -5.90 17.00
CA GLY A 83 -3.48 -5.10 17.89
C GLY A 83 -2.86 -3.85 17.26
N LEU A 84 -3.04 -3.60 15.95
CA LEU A 84 -2.40 -2.47 15.25
C LEU A 84 -3.11 -1.11 15.48
N LYS A 85 -4.30 -1.11 16.06
CA LYS A 85 -5.20 0.06 16.15
C LYS A 85 -4.65 1.18 17.04
N LYS A 86 -4.32 2.35 16.46
CA LYS A 86 -4.19 3.65 17.18
C LYS A 86 -5.28 4.64 16.71
N LYS A 87 -5.29 5.89 17.23
CA LYS A 87 -6.18 7.03 16.81
C LYS A 87 -5.55 7.94 15.75
N TYR A 88 -6.07 8.03 14.52
CA TYR A 88 -5.64 9.06 13.54
C TYR A 88 -6.52 10.27 13.82
N PHE A 89 -5.94 11.46 13.73
CA PHE A 89 -6.72 12.69 13.82
C PHE A 89 -7.26 13.14 12.45
N LYS A 90 -6.89 12.43 11.37
CA LYS A 90 -7.28 12.69 9.98
C LYS A 90 -8.26 11.61 9.50
N ASP A 91 -9.26 12.04 8.75
CA ASP A 91 -10.17 11.16 8.02
C ASP A 91 -9.42 10.54 6.83
N LEU A 92 -9.12 9.25 6.91
CA LEU A 92 -8.44 8.48 5.86
C LEU A 92 -9.48 7.95 4.87
N PRO A 93 -9.12 7.80 3.57
CA PRO A 93 -10.06 7.28 2.58
C PRO A 93 -10.51 5.85 2.94
N ASP A 94 -11.80 5.56 2.79
CA ASP A 94 -12.31 4.20 2.87
C ASP A 94 -12.08 3.45 1.54
N LEU A 95 -12.45 2.16 1.51
CA LEU A 95 -12.33 1.30 0.34
C LEU A 95 -13.03 1.89 -0.89
N ASN A 96 -14.20 2.49 -0.72
CA ASN A 96 -14.95 3.10 -1.82
C ASN A 96 -14.18 4.26 -2.43
N ARG A 97 -13.61 5.13 -1.58
CA ARG A 97 -12.78 6.25 -2.00
C ARG A 97 -11.45 5.81 -2.60
N LEU A 98 -10.86 4.72 -2.12
CA LEU A 98 -9.67 4.14 -2.78
C LEU A 98 -10.01 3.63 -4.19
N ASN A 99 -11.16 2.97 -4.36
CA ASN A 99 -11.64 2.51 -5.67
C ASN A 99 -11.96 3.66 -6.64
N THR A 100 -12.19 4.90 -6.16
CA THR A 100 -12.30 6.04 -7.08
C THR A 100 -10.97 6.41 -7.72
N TYR A 101 -9.85 6.16 -7.03
CA TYR A 101 -8.52 6.54 -7.48
C TYR A 101 -7.91 5.58 -8.52
N LEU A 102 -8.29 4.29 -8.45
CA LEU A 102 -7.59 3.18 -9.11
C LEU A 102 -8.33 2.66 -10.34
N ASN A 103 -7.61 2.18 -11.34
CA ASN A 103 -8.22 1.48 -12.49
C ASN A 103 -8.84 0.14 -12.08
N GLU A 104 -8.18 -0.56 -11.17
CA GLU A 104 -8.58 -1.85 -10.65
C GLU A 104 -9.43 -1.70 -9.38
N GLN A 105 -10.41 -2.59 -9.22
CA GLN A 105 -11.28 -2.60 -8.05
C GLN A 105 -10.72 -3.50 -6.95
N LEU A 106 -10.51 -2.93 -5.77
CA LEU A 106 -10.19 -3.67 -4.55
C LEU A 106 -11.42 -4.44 -4.07
N LYS A 107 -11.29 -5.76 -3.90
CA LYS A 107 -12.35 -6.63 -3.36
C LYS A 107 -12.57 -6.38 -1.88
N THR A 108 -13.79 -6.04 -1.46
CA THR A 108 -14.14 -5.95 -0.04
C THR A 108 -13.86 -7.29 0.66
N PRO A 109 -13.09 -7.30 1.75
CA PRO A 109 -12.81 -8.54 2.45
C PRO A 109 -14.04 -8.97 3.26
N GLU A 110 -14.28 -10.28 3.35
CA GLU A 110 -15.40 -10.86 4.09
C GLU A 110 -14.93 -11.50 5.40
N GLY A 111 -15.80 -11.53 6.41
CA GLY A 111 -15.51 -12.21 7.68
C GLY A 111 -14.26 -11.64 8.37
N ASN A 112 -13.26 -12.48 8.62
CA ASN A 112 -12.00 -12.10 9.27
C ASN A 112 -10.87 -11.79 8.27
N ASN A 113 -11.20 -11.62 6.98
CA ASN A 113 -10.21 -11.37 5.95
C ASN A 113 -9.77 -9.90 5.95
N PHE A 114 -8.60 -9.66 5.36
CA PHE A 114 -8.02 -8.34 5.19
C PHE A 114 -7.53 -8.12 3.76
N ILE A 115 -7.52 -6.87 3.32
CA ILE A 115 -6.73 -6.43 2.17
C ILE A 115 -5.45 -5.79 2.68
N VAL A 116 -4.32 -6.10 2.05
CA VAL A 116 -3.07 -5.35 2.20
C VAL A 116 -2.66 -4.81 0.83
N VAL A 117 -2.63 -3.49 0.69
CA VAL A 117 -2.08 -2.80 -0.49
C VAL A 117 -0.68 -2.31 -0.15
N PHE A 118 0.33 -2.89 -0.77
CA PHE A 118 1.70 -2.42 -0.67
C PHE A 118 1.92 -1.25 -1.62
N VAL A 119 2.26 -0.08 -1.06
CA VAL A 119 2.54 1.11 -1.86
C VAL A 119 4.04 1.23 -2.04
N TRP A 120 4.49 1.36 -3.28
CA TRP A 120 5.92 1.32 -3.58
C TRP A 120 6.30 2.29 -4.71
N HIS A 121 7.55 2.72 -4.67
CA HIS A 121 8.19 3.54 -5.70
C HIS A 121 9.71 3.38 -5.59
N GLU A 122 10.45 3.28 -6.70
CA GLU A 122 11.89 2.99 -6.66
C GLU A 122 12.70 4.00 -5.82
N ALA A 123 12.34 5.29 -5.85
CA ALA A 123 12.97 6.32 -5.00
C ALA A 123 12.82 6.09 -3.48
N ALA A 124 11.92 5.19 -3.07
CA ALA A 124 11.66 4.80 -1.69
C ALA A 124 12.27 3.42 -1.33
N ASP A 125 13.33 3.00 -2.03
CA ASP A 125 13.95 1.66 -1.94
C ASP A 125 14.15 1.12 -0.52
N LYS A 126 14.69 1.96 0.37
CA LYS A 126 14.91 1.62 1.79
C LYS A 126 13.62 1.20 2.50
N TYR A 127 12.48 1.81 2.12
CA TYR A 127 11.17 1.47 2.65
C TYR A 127 10.56 0.26 1.95
N ASN A 128 10.72 0.16 0.62
CA ASN A 128 10.22 -0.96 -0.17
C ASN A 128 10.80 -2.31 0.29
N LYS A 129 12.07 -2.34 0.70
CA LYS A 129 12.68 -3.56 1.25
C LYS A 129 11.84 -4.17 2.39
N HIS A 130 11.44 -3.34 3.34
CA HIS A 130 10.62 -3.78 4.49
C HIS A 130 9.20 -4.16 4.10
N THR A 131 8.62 -3.43 3.15
CA THR A 131 7.32 -3.73 2.54
C THR A 131 7.31 -5.11 1.89
N PHE A 132 8.36 -5.44 1.13
CA PHE A 132 8.47 -6.71 0.41
C PHE A 132 8.88 -7.88 1.29
N GLU A 133 9.68 -7.66 2.34
CA GLU A 133 9.91 -8.67 3.40
C GLU A 133 8.59 -9.08 4.07
N THR A 134 7.71 -8.10 4.32
CA THR A 134 6.37 -8.35 4.88
C THR A 134 5.52 -9.20 3.95
N TYR A 135 5.50 -8.89 2.65
CA TYR A 135 4.80 -9.70 1.66
C TYR A 135 5.26 -11.17 1.70
N HIS A 136 6.57 -11.43 1.65
CA HIS A 136 7.09 -12.80 1.66
C HIS A 136 6.74 -13.57 2.93
N ALA A 137 6.64 -12.90 4.08
CA ALA A 137 6.25 -13.53 5.33
C ALA A 137 4.78 -13.99 5.34
N TRP A 138 3.91 -13.30 4.60
CA TRP A 138 2.46 -13.38 4.72
C TRP A 138 1.72 -13.84 3.46
N LYS A 139 2.39 -13.94 2.32
CA LYS A 139 1.77 -14.30 1.03
C LYS A 139 1.04 -15.65 1.03
N GLU A 140 1.33 -16.52 1.99
CA GLU A 140 0.69 -17.82 2.18
C GLU A 140 -0.47 -17.79 3.21
N ASP A 141 -0.87 -16.61 3.70
CA ASP A 141 -2.03 -16.45 4.61
C ASP A 141 -3.32 -16.30 3.80
N ASP A 142 -4.19 -17.30 3.88
CA ASP A 142 -5.46 -17.36 3.14
C ASP A 142 -6.45 -16.25 3.53
N ASN A 143 -6.25 -15.60 4.69
CA ASN A 143 -7.12 -14.51 5.13
C ASN A 143 -6.70 -13.15 4.56
N ILE A 144 -5.60 -13.08 3.78
CA ILE A 144 -5.05 -11.81 3.28
C ILE A 144 -5.05 -11.78 1.76
N SER A 145 -5.71 -10.77 1.20
CA SER A 145 -5.60 -10.41 -0.21
C SER A 145 -4.55 -9.33 -0.42
N PHE A 146 -3.53 -9.62 -1.22
CA PHE A 146 -2.44 -8.68 -1.50
C PHE A 146 -2.62 -7.94 -2.82
N TYR A 147 -2.31 -6.65 -2.79
CA TYR A 147 -2.22 -5.79 -3.98
C TYR A 147 -0.95 -4.92 -3.91
N PHE A 148 -0.48 -4.47 -5.07
CA PHE A 148 0.74 -3.69 -5.20
C PHE A 148 0.45 -2.40 -5.97
N LEU A 149 0.44 -1.28 -5.27
CA LEU A 149 0.23 0.04 -5.84
C LEU A 149 1.57 0.65 -6.25
N ASP A 150 1.79 0.70 -7.56
CA ASP A 150 2.91 1.42 -8.16
C ASP A 150 2.59 2.93 -8.22
N LEU A 151 3.44 3.76 -7.64
CA LEU A 151 3.27 5.21 -7.71
C LEU A 151 3.81 5.83 -9.01
N ASN A 152 4.39 5.03 -9.89
CA ASN A 152 4.83 5.53 -11.18
C ASN A 152 3.63 5.86 -12.08
N MET A 153 3.50 7.13 -12.42
CA MET A 153 2.46 7.65 -13.32
C MET A 153 2.81 7.50 -14.81
N THR A 154 4.04 7.08 -15.15
CA THR A 154 4.44 6.85 -16.54
C THR A 154 4.16 5.41 -16.95
N LYS A 155 2.94 5.13 -17.38
CA LYS A 155 2.61 4.02 -18.28
C LYS A 155 2.06 4.56 -19.59
#